data_AF-A0A3R5QVJ1-F1
#
_entry.id   AF-A0A3R5QVJ1-F1
#
_cell.length_a   1.000
_cell.length_b   1.000
_cell.length_c   1.000
_cell.angle_alpha   90.00
_cell.angle_beta   90.00
_cell.angle_gamma   90.00
#
_symmetry.space_group_name_H-M   'P 1'
#
loop_
_entity.id
_entity.type
_entity.pdbx_description
1 polymer ?
#
loop_
_entity_poly.entity_id
_entity_poly.type
_entity_poly.pdbx_seq_one_letter_code
_entity_poly.pdbx_strand_id
1 'polypeptide(L)'
;MDKKKWAAVAFSVSLIIAAVALLINMITLTNNNRAMINERGEKIQANILDLYSTVKDAEKDLANKDTKSLQRDYWKFNEAGKLDLPKKSVPDFLLGLTREYQDLNRLKDSNGSDQQMAEAIDRTQLKLEKLEGALNIIIEDCKIDPVKYYFLDKEENKAMEKALNMLTESNS
;
A
#
# COMPACT_ATOMS: atom_id res chain seq x y z
N MET A 1 66.98 18.95 1.30
CA MET A 1 65.59 18.71 0.85
C MET A 1 64.66 19.56 1.71
N ASP A 2 63.88 20.47 1.11
CA ASP A 2 63.22 21.57 1.83
C ASP A 2 62.04 21.14 2.71
N LYS A 3 62.02 21.60 3.97
CA LYS A 3 60.89 21.45 4.91
C LYS A 3 59.54 21.89 4.31
N LYS A 4 59.55 22.90 3.44
CA LYS A 4 58.36 23.40 2.73
C LYS A 4 57.76 22.36 1.76
N LYS A 5 58.59 21.55 1.11
CA LYS A 5 58.12 20.48 0.20
C LYS A 5 57.44 19.36 0.98
N TRP A 6 58.00 18.96 2.13
CA TRP A 6 57.39 17.97 3.01
C TRP A 6 56.09 18.43 3.64
N ALA A 7 55.97 19.71 4.01
CA ALA A 7 54.72 20.29 4.51
C ALA A 7 53.62 20.28 3.43
N ALA A 8 53.96 20.62 2.17
CA ALA A 8 53.02 20.56 1.06
C ALA A 8 52.56 19.12 0.75
N VAL A 9 53.46 18.15 0.83
CA VAL A 9 53.13 16.71 0.67
C VAL A 9 52.25 16.21 1.81
N ALA A 10 52.54 16.57 3.07
CA ALA A 10 51.72 16.17 4.20
C ALA A 10 50.30 16.77 4.14
N PHE A 11 50.19 18.03 3.71
CA PHE A 11 48.90 18.69 3.48
C PHE A 11 48.10 18.02 2.36
N SER A 12 48.74 17.72 1.21
CA SER A 12 48.05 17.05 0.09
C SER A 12 47.58 15.65 0.45
N VAL A 13 48.40 14.87 1.18
CA VAL A 13 48.00 13.54 1.67
C VAL A 13 46.83 13.64 2.66
N SER A 14 46.85 14.60 3.59
CA SER A 14 45.76 14.80 4.54
C SER A 14 44.44 15.17 3.84
N LEU A 15 44.53 16.00 2.79
CA LEU A 15 43.38 16.43 1.99
C LEU A 15 42.78 15.26 1.18
N ILE A 16 43.64 14.38 0.64
CA ILE A 16 43.20 13.14 -0.01
C ILE A 16 42.51 12.21 0.99
N ILE A 17 43.07 12.01 2.17
CA ILE A 17 42.46 11.16 3.22
C ILE A 17 41.08 11.70 3.62
N ALA A 18 40.96 13.02 3.82
CA ALA A 18 39.69 13.65 4.14
C ALA A 18 38.65 13.47 3.01
N ALA A 19 39.05 13.63 1.75
CA ALA A 19 38.16 13.42 0.61
C ALA A 19 37.68 11.96 0.49
N VAL A 20 38.58 10.99 0.70
CA VAL A 20 38.23 9.56 0.71
C VAL A 20 37.25 9.24 1.85
N ALA A 21 37.48 9.76 3.05
CA ALA A 21 36.58 9.56 4.18
C ALA A 21 35.17 10.13 3.91
N LEU A 22 35.08 11.32 3.31
CA LEU A 22 33.80 11.91 2.90
C LEU A 22 33.07 11.06 1.85
N LEU A 23 33.80 10.55 0.84
CA LEU A 23 33.24 9.67 -0.18
C LEU A 23 32.69 8.38 0.41
N ILE A 24 33.43 7.73 1.31
CA ILE A 24 32.98 6.53 2.00
C ILE A 24 31.67 6.82 2.77
N ASN A 25 31.63 7.91 3.53
CA ASN A 25 30.44 8.30 4.28
C ASN A 25 29.22 8.56 3.36
N MET A 26 29.42 9.22 2.21
CA MET A 26 28.34 9.43 1.24
C MET A 26 27.83 8.10 0.64
N ILE A 27 28.73 7.18 0.31
CA ILE A 27 28.37 5.86 -0.21
C ILE A 27 27.58 5.08 0.85
N THR A 28 28.05 5.05 2.10
CA THR A 28 27.34 4.38 3.20
C THR A 28 25.95 4.97 3.42
N LEU A 29 25.83 6.31 3.44
CA LEU A 29 24.53 6.97 3.61
C LEU A 29 23.57 6.65 2.46
N THR A 30 24.07 6.65 1.22
CA THR A 30 23.26 6.32 0.03
C THR A 30 22.78 4.86 0.07
N ASN A 31 23.66 3.93 0.45
CA ASN A 31 23.33 2.52 0.56
C ASN A 31 22.29 2.26 1.67
N ASN A 32 22.45 2.90 2.84
CA ASN A 32 21.49 2.79 3.93
C ASN A 32 20.13 3.36 3.54
N ASN A 33 20.10 4.50 2.85
CA ASN A 33 18.86 5.08 2.34
C ASN A 33 18.17 4.15 1.34
N ARG A 34 18.92 3.53 0.43
CA ARG A 34 18.36 2.57 -0.53
C ARG A 34 17.81 1.32 0.16
N ALA A 35 18.50 0.81 1.18
CA ALA A 35 18.03 -0.32 1.98
C ALA A 35 16.71 0.01 2.69
N MET A 36 16.61 1.19 3.33
CA MET A 36 15.37 1.63 3.98
C MET A 36 14.21 1.81 2.99
N ILE A 37 14.49 2.34 1.79
CA ILE A 37 13.49 2.48 0.72
C ILE A 37 12.97 1.10 0.32
N ASN A 38 13.86 0.15 0.06
CA ASN A 38 13.48 -1.22 -0.30
C ASN A 38 12.65 -1.87 0.80
N GLU A 39 13.11 -1.85 2.06
CA GLU A 39 12.41 -2.47 3.19
C GLU A 39 10.99 -1.93 3.37
N ARG A 40 10.84 -0.60 3.32
CA ARG A 40 9.50 0.02 3.38
C ARG A 40 8.64 -0.33 2.17
N GLY A 41 9.25 -0.35 0.99
CA GLY A 41 8.61 -0.76 -0.26
C GLY A 41 8.07 -2.20 -0.19
N GLU A 42 8.87 -3.13 0.32
CA GLU A 42 8.50 -4.54 0.49
C GLU A 42 7.33 -4.70 1.45
N LYS A 43 7.32 -3.92 2.54
CA LYS A 43 6.20 -3.92 3.48
C LYS A 43 4.90 -3.41 2.84
N ILE A 44 4.96 -2.30 2.10
CA ILE A 44 3.79 -1.75 1.38
C ILE A 44 3.31 -2.76 0.33
N GLN A 45 4.22 -3.36 -0.43
CA GLN A 45 3.90 -4.40 -1.40
C GLN A 45 3.17 -5.58 -0.74
N ALA A 46 3.71 -6.10 0.36
CA ALA A 46 3.09 -7.21 1.08
C ALA A 46 1.67 -6.86 1.55
N ASN A 47 1.47 -5.66 2.11
CA ASN A 47 0.14 -5.20 2.55
C ASN A 47 -0.86 -5.09 1.39
N ILE A 48 -0.42 -4.59 0.23
CA ILE A 48 -1.26 -4.47 -0.96
C ILE A 48 -1.64 -5.85 -1.51
N LEU A 49 -0.70 -6.79 -1.55
CA LEU A 49 -0.96 -8.15 -2.03
C LEU A 49 -1.88 -8.93 -1.07
N ASP A 50 -1.70 -8.77 0.24
CA ASP A 50 -2.58 -9.36 1.26
C ASP A 50 -4.00 -8.80 1.16
N LEU A 51 -4.13 -7.48 1.00
CA LEU A 51 -5.42 -6.84 0.77
C LEU A 51 -6.07 -7.32 -0.52
N TYR A 52 -5.30 -7.44 -1.61
CA TYR A 52 -5.80 -7.95 -2.89
C TYR A 52 -6.33 -9.38 -2.76
N SER A 53 -5.61 -10.26 -2.07
CA SER A 53 -6.08 -11.62 -1.78
C SER A 53 -7.35 -11.62 -0.94
N THR A 54 -7.42 -10.74 0.07
CA THR A 54 -8.61 -10.59 0.91
C THR A 54 -9.83 -10.16 0.11
N VAL A 55 -9.68 -9.22 -0.82
CA VAL A 55 -10.75 -8.77 -1.71
C VAL A 55 -11.24 -9.92 -2.59
N LYS A 56 -10.32 -10.68 -3.22
CA LYS A 56 -10.66 -11.84 -4.05
C LYS A 56 -11.42 -12.93 -3.31
N ASP A 57 -11.01 -13.23 -2.08
CA ASP A 57 -11.74 -14.18 -1.23
C ASP A 57 -13.16 -13.68 -0.97
N ALA A 58 -13.29 -12.41 -0.57
CA ALA A 58 -14.57 -11.85 -0.14
C ALA A 58 -15.57 -11.70 -1.30
N GLU A 59 -15.10 -11.34 -2.50
CA GLU A 59 -15.91 -11.36 -3.72
C GLU A 59 -16.44 -12.75 -4.02
N LYS A 60 -15.58 -13.77 -3.90
CA LYS A 60 -15.98 -15.17 -4.12
C LYS A 60 -17.01 -15.62 -3.08
N ASP A 61 -16.85 -15.22 -1.82
CA ASP A 61 -17.81 -15.57 -0.78
C ASP A 61 -19.18 -14.92 -1.02
N LEU A 62 -19.21 -13.64 -1.38
CA LEU A 62 -20.45 -12.91 -1.71
C LEU A 62 -21.12 -13.47 -2.98
N ALA A 63 -20.36 -13.79 -4.03
CA ALA A 63 -20.88 -14.41 -5.24
C ALA A 63 -21.54 -15.78 -4.96
N ASN A 64 -21.01 -16.53 -3.99
CA ASN A 64 -21.59 -17.79 -3.52
C ASN A 64 -22.72 -17.60 -2.50
N LYS A 65 -23.06 -16.35 -2.16
CA LYS A 65 -24.04 -15.98 -1.13
C LYS A 65 -23.73 -16.64 0.23
N ASP A 66 -22.44 -16.82 0.54
CA ASP A 66 -22.02 -17.40 1.82
C ASP A 66 -22.16 -16.38 2.95
N THR A 67 -23.35 -16.31 3.54
CA THR A 67 -23.61 -15.39 4.66
C THR A 67 -22.86 -15.78 5.94
N LYS A 68 -22.19 -16.94 6.00
CA LYS A 68 -21.37 -17.35 7.15
C LYS A 68 -20.01 -16.66 7.15
N SER A 69 -19.50 -16.24 5.99
CA SER A 69 -18.20 -15.55 5.86
C SER A 69 -18.25 -14.09 6.32
N LEU A 70 -19.43 -13.46 6.30
CA LEU A 70 -19.59 -12.01 6.53
C LEU A 70 -18.88 -11.48 7.79
N GLN A 71 -18.93 -12.23 8.89
CA GLN A 71 -18.25 -11.82 10.13
C GLN A 71 -16.73 -11.92 10.01
N ARG A 72 -16.22 -12.94 9.32
CA ARG A 72 -14.79 -13.09 9.05
C ARG A 72 -14.30 -11.96 8.14
N ASP A 73 -15.04 -11.67 7.09
CA ASP A 73 -14.64 -10.67 6.10
C ASP A 73 -14.71 -9.26 6.69
N TYR A 74 -15.71 -8.97 7.54
CA TYR A 74 -15.73 -7.78 8.41
C TYR A 74 -14.42 -7.61 9.18
N TRP A 75 -13.97 -8.67 9.87
CA TRP A 75 -12.74 -8.63 10.66
C TRP A 75 -11.51 -8.42 9.78
N LYS A 76 -11.40 -9.12 8.65
CA LYS A 76 -10.29 -8.95 7.71
C LYS A 76 -10.18 -7.49 7.23
N PHE A 77 -11.30 -6.87 6.82
CA PHE A 77 -11.27 -5.46 6.37
C PHE A 77 -11.03 -4.47 7.50
N ASN A 78 -11.52 -4.75 8.71
CA ASN A 78 -11.22 -3.93 9.89
C ASN A 78 -9.72 -3.96 10.25
N GLU A 79 -9.06 -5.11 10.14
CA GLU A 79 -7.61 -5.20 10.33
C GLU A 79 -6.85 -4.58 9.14
N ALA A 80 -7.34 -4.77 7.91
CA ALA A 80 -6.74 -4.16 6.72
C ALA A 80 -6.69 -2.63 6.79
N GLY A 81 -7.69 -2.00 7.42
CA GLY A 81 -7.70 -0.55 7.66
C GLY A 81 -6.56 -0.05 8.58
N LYS A 82 -5.84 -0.95 9.26
CA LYS A 82 -4.67 -0.65 10.09
C LYS A 82 -3.34 -0.91 9.39
N LEU A 83 -3.37 -1.44 8.16
CA LEU A 83 -2.17 -1.68 7.38
C LEU A 83 -1.53 -0.36 6.95
N ASP A 84 -0.22 -0.42 6.73
CA ASP A 84 0.57 0.68 6.18
C ASP A 84 0.31 0.75 4.68
N LEU A 85 -0.75 1.46 4.30
CA LEU A 85 -1.25 1.61 2.93
C LEU A 85 -1.01 3.03 2.41
N PRO A 86 -0.70 3.18 1.10
CA PRO A 86 -0.42 4.48 0.51
C PRO A 86 -1.68 5.33 0.42
N LYS A 87 -1.53 6.64 0.65
CA LYS A 87 -2.58 7.68 0.58
C LYS A 87 -3.78 7.42 1.51
N LYS A 88 -4.14 8.43 2.31
CA LYS A 88 -5.25 8.36 3.29
C LYS A 88 -6.58 7.85 2.72
N SER A 89 -6.88 8.15 1.45
CA SER A 89 -8.11 7.74 0.80
C SER A 89 -8.31 6.22 0.70
N VAL A 90 -7.23 5.42 0.70
CA VAL A 90 -7.35 3.95 0.68
C VAL A 90 -7.88 3.42 2.01
N PRO A 91 -7.28 3.73 3.18
CA PRO A 91 -7.89 3.44 4.48
C PRO A 91 -9.32 3.97 4.63
N ASP A 92 -9.61 5.18 4.14
CA ASP A 92 -10.97 5.74 4.21
C ASP A 92 -11.99 4.91 3.41
N PHE A 93 -11.58 4.38 2.24
CA PHE A 93 -12.40 3.46 1.45
C PHE A 93 -12.62 2.13 2.18
N LEU A 94 -11.58 1.56 2.81
CA LEU A 94 -11.67 0.33 3.59
C LEU A 94 -12.63 0.48 4.77
N LEU A 95 -12.60 1.62 5.48
CA LEU A 95 -13.58 1.91 6.53
C LEU A 95 -15.01 1.91 5.98
N GLY A 96 -15.21 2.45 4.77
CA GLY A 96 -16.48 2.40 4.06
C GLY A 96 -16.94 0.98 3.72
N LEU A 97 -16.01 0.07 3.42
CA LEU A 97 -16.28 -1.34 3.14
C LEU A 97 -16.57 -2.14 4.42
N THR A 98 -15.82 -1.89 5.50
CA THR A 98 -16.08 -2.47 6.83
C THR A 98 -17.50 -2.16 7.30
N ARG A 99 -18.01 -0.95 7.04
CA ARG A 99 -19.40 -0.58 7.35
C ARG A 99 -20.42 -1.37 6.54
N GLU A 100 -20.17 -1.65 5.26
CA GLU A 100 -21.09 -2.49 4.48
C GLU A 100 -21.16 -3.91 5.05
N TYR A 101 -20.02 -4.50 5.41
CA TYR A 101 -20.01 -5.81 6.07
C TYR A 101 -20.70 -5.78 7.44
N GLN A 102 -20.59 -4.68 8.18
CA GLN A 102 -21.35 -4.51 9.43
C GLN A 102 -22.86 -4.48 9.16
N ASP A 103 -23.31 -3.79 8.11
CA ASP A 103 -24.72 -3.77 7.71
C ASP A 103 -25.21 -5.13 7.22
N LEU A 104 -24.40 -5.87 6.46
CA LEU A 104 -24.71 -7.24 6.04
C LEU A 104 -24.89 -8.18 7.24
N ASN A 105 -23.99 -8.12 8.22
CA ASN A 105 -24.12 -8.90 9.45
C ASN A 105 -25.40 -8.50 10.22
N ARG A 106 -25.70 -7.20 10.31
CA ARG A 106 -26.93 -6.72 10.95
C ARG A 106 -28.20 -7.23 10.26
N LEU A 107 -28.25 -7.17 8.93
CA LEU A 107 -29.39 -7.67 8.15
C LEU A 107 -29.57 -9.19 8.33
N LYS A 108 -28.48 -9.94 8.38
CA LYS A 108 -28.50 -11.38 8.65
C LYS A 108 -29.06 -11.67 10.05
N ASP A 109 -28.59 -10.95 11.07
CA ASP A 109 -29.00 -11.19 12.46
C ASP A 109 -30.44 -10.73 12.74
N SER A 110 -30.93 -9.72 12.01
CA SER A 110 -32.28 -9.20 12.15
C SER A 110 -33.33 -9.89 11.26
N ASN A 111 -32.97 -10.93 10.50
CA ASN A 111 -33.80 -11.51 9.44
C ASN A 111 -34.37 -10.43 8.50
N GLY A 112 -33.50 -9.54 8.02
CA GLY A 112 -33.84 -8.53 7.01
C GLY A 112 -34.48 -9.15 5.78
N SER A 113 -35.24 -8.36 5.01
CA SER A 113 -35.91 -8.92 3.83
C SER A 113 -34.89 -9.39 2.79
N ASP A 114 -35.26 -10.43 2.02
CA ASP A 114 -34.40 -10.94 0.94
C ASP A 114 -33.99 -9.84 -0.05
N GLN A 115 -34.89 -8.88 -0.29
CA GLN A 115 -34.61 -7.71 -1.12
C GLN A 115 -33.52 -6.81 -0.49
N GLN A 116 -33.63 -6.50 0.81
CA GLN A 116 -32.63 -5.67 1.50
C GLN A 116 -31.25 -6.35 1.54
N MET A 117 -31.22 -7.67 1.74
CA MET A 117 -29.99 -8.45 1.71
C MET A 117 -29.37 -8.43 0.31
N ALA A 118 -30.16 -8.65 -0.75
CA ALA A 118 -29.70 -8.60 -2.13
C ALA A 118 -29.10 -7.23 -2.48
N GLU A 119 -29.82 -6.14 -2.18
CA GLU A 119 -29.33 -4.79 -2.42
C GLU A 119 -28.04 -4.48 -1.65
N ALA A 120 -27.88 -4.99 -0.42
CA ALA A 120 -26.66 -4.82 0.36
C ALA A 120 -25.49 -5.62 -0.19
N ILE A 121 -25.73 -6.85 -0.67
CA ILE A 121 -24.71 -7.67 -1.34
C ILE A 121 -24.24 -6.97 -2.61
N ASP A 122 -25.16 -6.50 -3.46
CA ASP A 122 -24.82 -5.84 -4.72
C ASP A 122 -23.95 -4.58 -4.49
N ARG A 123 -24.31 -3.75 -3.50
CA ARG A 123 -23.50 -2.58 -3.13
C ARG A 123 -22.11 -2.96 -2.61
N THR A 124 -22.02 -4.00 -1.79
CA THR A 124 -20.75 -4.45 -1.22
C THR A 124 -19.85 -5.01 -2.31
N GLN A 125 -20.42 -5.81 -3.22
CA GLN A 125 -19.72 -6.39 -4.35
C GLN A 125 -19.16 -5.31 -5.29
N LEU A 126 -19.95 -4.29 -5.61
CA LEU A 126 -19.47 -3.17 -6.41
C LEU A 126 -18.30 -2.40 -5.76
N LYS A 127 -18.28 -2.27 -4.42
CA LYS A 127 -17.14 -1.67 -3.71
C LYS A 127 -15.91 -2.57 -3.75
N LEU A 128 -16.08 -3.89 -3.64
CA LEU A 128 -14.99 -4.84 -3.77
C LEU A 128 -14.39 -4.80 -5.18
N GLU A 129 -15.21 -4.78 -6.23
CA GLU A 129 -14.75 -4.70 -7.62
C GLU A 129 -13.93 -3.43 -7.87
N LYS A 130 -14.37 -2.28 -7.33
CA LYS A 130 -13.60 -1.03 -7.39
C LYS A 130 -12.27 -1.13 -6.67
N LEU A 131 -12.26 -1.73 -5.48
CA LEU A 131 -11.04 -1.92 -4.71
C LEU A 131 -10.09 -2.89 -5.42
N GLU A 132 -10.60 -3.99 -5.97
CA GLU A 132 -9.84 -4.94 -6.76
C GLU A 132 -9.17 -4.25 -7.95
N GLY A 133 -9.95 -3.51 -8.75
CA GLY A 133 -9.44 -2.78 -9.91
C GLY A 133 -8.38 -1.75 -9.54
N ALA A 134 -8.58 -1.02 -8.43
CA ALA A 134 -7.62 -0.04 -7.92
C ALA A 134 -6.30 -0.72 -7.50
N LEU A 135 -6.38 -1.84 -6.78
CA LEU A 135 -5.21 -2.61 -6.37
C LEU A 135 -4.49 -3.23 -7.58
N ASN A 136 -5.24 -3.75 -8.56
CA ASN A 136 -4.66 -4.32 -9.77
C ASN A 136 -3.87 -3.27 -10.58
N ILE A 137 -4.38 -2.05 -10.70
CA ILE A 137 -3.64 -0.93 -11.33
C ILE A 137 -2.28 -0.71 -10.66
N ILE A 138 -2.26 -0.71 -9.32
CA ILE A 138 -1.03 -0.51 -8.55
C ILE A 138 -0.07 -1.69 -8.77
N ILE A 139 -0.58 -2.93 -8.68
CA ILE A 139 0.21 -4.15 -8.85
C ILE A 139 0.80 -4.24 -10.26
N GLU A 140 0.05 -3.88 -11.30
CA GLU A 140 0.54 -3.90 -12.69
C GLU A 140 1.64 -2.86 -12.93
N ASP A 141 1.52 -1.66 -12.36
CA ASP A 141 2.53 -0.61 -12.51
C ASP A 141 3.80 -0.90 -11.69
N CYS A 142 3.62 -1.31 -10.43
CA CYS A 142 4.71 -1.54 -9.49
C CYS A 142 5.40 -2.90 -9.73
N LYS A 143 4.68 -3.89 -10.28
CA LYS A 143 5.16 -5.26 -10.47
C LYS A 143 5.75 -5.82 -9.17
N ILE A 144 6.96 -6.37 -9.24
CA ILE A 144 7.72 -6.90 -8.12
C ILE A 144 8.77 -5.91 -7.60
N ASP A 145 8.73 -4.63 -8.01
CA ASP A 145 9.73 -3.62 -7.65
C ASP A 145 9.33 -2.87 -6.36
N PRO A 146 9.97 -3.16 -5.20
CA PRO A 146 9.62 -2.53 -3.93
C PRO A 146 9.82 -1.02 -3.94
N VAL A 147 10.79 -0.51 -4.72
CA VAL A 147 11.07 0.93 -4.80
C VAL A 147 9.84 1.67 -5.32
N LYS A 148 9.12 1.11 -6.30
CA LYS A 148 7.90 1.71 -6.83
C LYS A 148 6.79 1.78 -5.79
N TYR A 149 6.61 0.73 -4.98
CA TYR A 149 5.65 0.71 -3.88
C TYR A 149 5.95 1.79 -2.83
N TYR A 150 7.23 2.00 -2.49
CA TYR A 150 7.64 3.07 -1.58
C TYR A 150 7.24 4.47 -2.09
N PHE A 151 7.31 4.71 -3.40
CA PHE A 151 7.00 6.01 -3.99
C PHE A 151 5.51 6.26 -4.24
N LEU A 152 4.62 5.28 -4.02
CA LEU A 152 3.17 5.48 -4.14
C LEU A 152 2.65 6.64 -3.28
N ASP A 153 3.25 6.86 -2.11
CA ASP A 153 2.81 7.89 -1.17
C ASP A 153 3.53 9.24 -1.34
N LYS A 154 4.69 9.24 -2.01
CA LYS A 154 5.68 10.33 -1.95
C LYS A 154 5.72 11.24 -3.17
N GLU A 155 5.20 10.80 -4.32
CA GLU A 155 5.22 11.56 -5.58
C GLU A 155 3.84 11.58 -6.25
N GLU A 156 3.71 12.39 -7.30
CA GLU A 156 2.61 12.29 -8.29
C GLU A 156 2.76 10.96 -9.05
N ASN A 157 2.27 9.87 -8.43
CA ASN A 157 2.25 8.57 -9.04
C ASN A 157 0.93 8.40 -9.83
N LYS A 158 1.04 8.31 -11.17
CA LYS A 158 -0.11 8.17 -12.06
C LYS A 158 -0.94 6.92 -11.81
N ALA A 159 -0.30 5.80 -11.43
CA ALA A 159 -1.02 4.56 -11.10
C ALA A 159 -1.84 4.74 -9.82
N MET A 160 -1.26 5.39 -8.80
CA MET A 160 -1.97 5.74 -7.57
C MET A 160 -3.11 6.72 -7.85
N GLU A 161 -2.90 7.75 -8.66
CA GLU A 161 -3.95 8.69 -9.06
C GLU A 161 -5.12 7.97 -9.76
N LYS A 162 -4.81 7.09 -10.72
CA LYS A 162 -5.82 6.29 -11.41
C LYS A 162 -6.56 5.36 -10.46
N ALA A 163 -5.85 4.71 -9.53
CA ALA A 163 -6.44 3.87 -8.49
C ALA A 163 -7.38 4.68 -7.58
N LEU A 164 -6.96 5.88 -7.16
CA LEU A 164 -7.80 6.76 -6.34
C LEU A 164 -9.04 7.24 -7.08
N ASN A 165 -8.92 7.62 -8.36
CA ASN A 165 -10.06 8.01 -9.17
C ASN A 165 -11.11 6.89 -9.21
N MET A 166 -10.68 5.64 -9.42
CA MET A 166 -11.57 4.47 -9.39
C MET A 166 -12.29 4.28 -8.03
N LEU A 167 -11.61 4.56 -6.92
CA LEU A 167 -12.22 4.48 -5.58
C LEU A 167 -13.20 5.63 -5.31
N THR A 168 -12.99 6.81 -5.92
CA THR A 168 -13.79 8.02 -5.69
C THR A 168 -14.90 8.26 -6.71
N GLU A 169 -14.84 7.62 -7.89
CA GLU A 169 -15.89 7.71 -8.89
C GLU A 169 -17.19 7.20 -8.28
N SER A 170 -18.08 8.15 -7.99
CA SER A 170 -19.43 7.91 -7.52
C SER A 170 -20.19 7.23 -8.66
N ASN A 171 -20.92 6.16 -8.37
CA ASN A 171 -21.76 5.49 -9.37
C ASN A 171 -22.65 6.54 -10.05
N SER A 172 -22.29 6.89 -11.28
CA SER A 172 -23.06 7.72 -12.19
C SER A 172 -23.98 6.80 -12.99
#